data_AF-A0A444UAR9-F1
#
_entry.id   AF-A0A444UAR9-F1
#
_cell.length_a   1.000
_cell.length_b   1.000
_cell.length_c   1.000
_cell.angle_alpha   90.00
_cell.angle_beta   90.00
_cell.angle_gamma   90.00
#
_symmetry.space_group_name_H-M   'P 1'
#
loop_
_entity.id
_entity.type
_entity.pdbx_description
1 polymer ?
#
loop_
_entity_poly.entity_id
_entity_poly.type
_entity_poly.pdbx_seq_one_letter_code
_entity_poly.pdbx_strand_id
1 'polypeptide(L)'
;REICLLPVDEGPCRALLPRYYYNRYTQKCEEFSYGGCEGNANNFVSLENCEKTCWKIRKVPKICRLEPEEGPCRAMLKTYFYNFTAMECQILTYGGCYGNENRFVDRNSCLNYCEPQKKTPSICIGPMDQGSCSASISRYYYNPVIKSCVEFTYTGCGGNANNFSTKQSCKSICMKGM
;
A
#
# COMPACT_ATOMS: atom_id res chain seq x y z
N ARG A 1 -1.55 14.09 -0.75
CA ARG A 1 -1.62 12.64 -1.08
C ARG A 1 -2.87 12.33 -1.88
N GLU A 2 -4.04 12.80 -1.44
CA GLU A 2 -5.29 12.79 -2.23
C GLU A 2 -5.13 13.47 -3.59
N ILE A 3 -4.27 14.49 -3.69
CA ILE A 3 -3.86 15.12 -4.96
C ILE A 3 -3.49 14.09 -6.04
N CYS A 4 -2.73 13.05 -5.70
CA CYS A 4 -2.29 12.03 -6.66
C CYS A 4 -3.43 11.13 -7.17
N LEU A 5 -4.62 11.24 -6.58
CA LEU A 5 -5.79 10.43 -6.90
C LEU A 5 -6.84 11.22 -7.68
N LEU A 6 -6.62 12.53 -7.88
CA LEU A 6 -7.46 13.35 -8.74
C LEU A 6 -7.28 12.94 -10.20
N PRO A 7 -8.34 13.03 -11.02
CA PRO A 7 -8.23 12.79 -12.46
C PRO A 7 -7.29 13.80 -13.11
N VAL A 8 -6.81 13.47 -14.31
CA VAL A 8 -6.13 14.46 -15.15
C VAL A 8 -7.13 15.54 -15.55
N ASP A 9 -6.68 16.79 -15.58
CA ASP A 9 -7.52 17.94 -15.95
C ASP A 9 -6.69 18.95 -16.75
N GLU A 10 -7.00 19.04 -18.04
CA GLU A 10 -6.31 19.92 -18.98
C GLU A 10 -6.74 21.39 -18.80
N GLY A 11 -7.89 21.63 -18.18
CA GLY A 11 -8.52 22.96 -18.13
C GLY A 11 -9.08 23.43 -19.48
N PRO A 12 -9.75 24.59 -19.52
CA PRO A 12 -10.43 25.09 -20.72
C PRO A 12 -9.51 25.85 -21.68
N CYS A 13 -8.32 26.26 -21.24
CA CYS A 13 -7.35 26.96 -22.08
C CYS A 13 -6.68 26.02 -23.09
N ARG A 14 -6.09 26.59 -24.15
CA ARG A 14 -5.58 25.83 -25.32
C ARG A 14 -4.07 25.86 -25.49
N ALA A 15 -3.32 26.18 -24.43
CA ALA A 15 -1.87 26.03 -24.48
C ALA A 15 -1.49 24.53 -24.48
N LEU A 16 -0.31 24.21 -24.99
CA LEU A 16 0.23 22.84 -24.99
C LEU A 16 1.43 22.80 -24.05
N LEU A 17 1.15 22.87 -22.75
CA LEU A 17 2.20 22.87 -21.72
C LEU A 17 2.44 21.43 -21.25
N PRO A 18 3.63 20.83 -21.48
CA PRO A 18 3.92 19.50 -20.97
C PRO A 18 3.98 19.54 -19.44
N ARG A 19 3.18 18.70 -18.81
CA ARG A 19 3.07 18.53 -17.35
C ARG A 19 3.02 17.06 -17.00
N TYR A 20 3.23 16.74 -15.74
CA TYR A 20 3.17 15.38 -15.23
C TYR A 20 2.00 15.23 -14.27
N TYR A 21 1.34 14.08 -14.28
CA TYR A 21 0.31 13.72 -13.33
C TYR A 21 0.54 12.28 -12.86
N TYR A 22 0.04 11.94 -11.68
CA TYR A 22 0.05 10.56 -11.24
C TYR A 22 -1.16 9.82 -11.82
N ASN A 23 -0.90 8.88 -12.72
CA ASN A 23 -1.91 8.01 -13.29
C ASN A 23 -2.22 6.86 -12.31
N ARG A 24 -3.41 6.88 -11.70
CA ARG A 24 -3.85 5.84 -10.76
C ARG A 24 -3.94 4.44 -11.39
N TYR A 25 -4.26 4.33 -12.68
CA TYR A 25 -4.44 3.06 -13.37
C TYR A 25 -3.12 2.38 -13.71
N THR A 26 -2.06 3.14 -13.99
CA THR A 26 -0.71 2.58 -14.21
C THR A 26 0.14 2.62 -12.95
N GLN A 27 -0.26 3.45 -11.97
CA GLN A 27 0.48 3.83 -10.77
C GLN A 27 1.83 4.45 -11.08
N LYS A 28 1.91 5.27 -12.11
CA LYS A 28 3.13 5.96 -12.53
C LYS A 28 2.84 7.44 -12.73
N CYS A 29 3.88 8.24 -12.60
CA CYS A 29 3.85 9.61 -13.10
C CYS A 29 3.99 9.58 -14.61
N GLU A 30 3.05 10.20 -15.31
CA GLU A 30 2.96 10.22 -16.76
C GLU A 30 2.79 11.65 -17.24
N GLU A 31 3.21 11.92 -18.47
CA GLU A 31 3.10 13.24 -19.08
C GLU A 31 1.69 13.46 -19.64
N PHE A 32 1.18 14.69 -19.54
CA PHE A 32 -0.05 15.14 -20.18
C PHE A 32 0.09 16.60 -20.66
N SER A 33 -0.79 17.02 -21.56
CA SER A 33 -0.83 18.40 -22.07
C SER A 33 -1.76 19.25 -21.22
N TYR A 34 -1.22 20.23 -20.50
CA TYR A 34 -2.01 21.18 -19.72
C TYR A 34 -2.34 22.44 -20.54
N GLY A 35 -3.62 22.81 -20.55
CA GLY A 35 -4.18 23.93 -21.28
C GLY A 35 -3.68 25.31 -20.82
N GLY A 36 -3.06 25.40 -19.64
CA GLY A 36 -2.43 26.62 -19.13
C GLY A 36 -3.28 27.47 -18.20
N CYS A 37 -4.52 27.06 -17.93
CA CYS A 37 -5.36 27.67 -16.90
C CYS A 37 -6.29 26.64 -16.24
N GLU A 38 -6.80 26.95 -15.05
CA GLU A 38 -7.62 26.05 -14.23
C GLU A 38 -6.94 24.70 -14.01
N GLY A 39 -7.67 23.59 -14.09
CA GLY A 39 -7.14 22.27 -13.78
C GLY A 39 -7.23 21.95 -12.28
N ASN A 40 -6.50 20.91 -11.89
CA ASN A 40 -6.41 20.51 -10.48
C ASN A 40 -4.96 20.26 -10.04
N ALA A 41 -4.79 19.90 -8.76
CA ALA A 41 -3.48 19.77 -8.14
C ALA A 41 -2.66 18.56 -8.62
N ASN A 42 -3.24 17.59 -9.33
CA ASN A 42 -2.50 16.48 -9.96
C ASN A 42 -1.79 16.95 -11.24
N ASN A 43 -1.02 18.02 -11.11
CA ASN A 43 -0.34 18.71 -12.19
C ASN A 43 1.02 19.18 -11.68
N PHE A 44 2.07 18.50 -12.13
CA PHE A 44 3.45 18.71 -11.70
C PHE A 44 4.30 19.20 -12.87
N VAL A 45 5.18 20.16 -12.59
CA VAL A 45 6.09 20.74 -13.60
C VAL A 45 7.15 19.74 -14.06
N SER A 46 7.53 18.77 -13.22
CA SER A 46 8.54 17.76 -13.55
C SER A 46 8.14 16.37 -13.06
N LEU A 47 8.66 15.35 -13.74
CA LEU A 47 8.50 13.95 -13.35
C LEU A 47 8.97 13.71 -11.91
N GLU A 48 10.14 14.24 -11.55
CA GLU A 48 10.72 14.11 -10.21
C GLU A 48 9.78 14.68 -9.13
N ASN A 49 9.15 15.84 -9.38
CA ASN A 49 8.22 16.42 -8.42
C ASN A 49 6.95 15.57 -8.24
N CYS A 50 6.43 15.01 -9.33
CA CYS A 50 5.33 14.06 -9.28
C CYS A 50 5.71 12.81 -8.46
N GLU A 51 6.87 12.21 -8.75
CA GLU A 51 7.34 11.02 -8.06
C GLU A 51 7.59 11.29 -6.57
N LYS A 52 8.28 12.38 -6.22
CA LYS A 52 8.49 12.80 -4.84
C LYS A 52 7.21 13.13 -4.08
N THR A 53 6.15 13.55 -4.77
CA THR A 53 4.85 13.82 -4.15
C THR A 53 4.04 12.54 -3.97
N CYS A 54 4.08 11.64 -4.95
CA CYS A 54 3.19 10.48 -5.05
C CYS A 54 3.85 9.13 -4.71
N TRP A 55 5.15 9.08 -4.38
CA TRP A 55 5.87 7.83 -4.09
C TRP A 55 5.26 6.97 -2.99
N LYS A 56 4.57 7.59 -2.03
CA LYS A 56 3.95 6.87 -0.92
C LYS A 56 2.57 6.28 -1.24
N ILE A 57 2.07 6.41 -2.47
CA ILE A 57 0.85 5.73 -2.91
C ILE A 57 1.15 4.23 -3.01
N ARG A 58 0.34 3.42 -2.33
CA ARG A 58 0.54 1.97 -2.26
C ARG A 58 0.35 1.34 -3.64
N LYS A 59 1.28 0.48 -4.02
CA LYS A 59 1.14 -0.36 -5.22
C LYS A 59 0.12 -1.46 -4.93
N VAL A 60 -0.84 -1.63 -5.82
CA VAL A 60 -1.89 -2.65 -5.73
C VAL A 60 -2.06 -3.32 -7.10
N PRO A 61 -2.61 -4.53 -7.17
CA PRO A 61 -2.88 -5.21 -8.45
C PRO A 61 -3.75 -4.37 -9.39
N LYS A 62 -3.64 -4.63 -10.71
CA LYS A 62 -4.35 -3.85 -11.73
C LYS A 62 -5.86 -3.78 -11.49
N ILE A 63 -6.44 -4.93 -11.15
CA ILE A 63 -7.86 -5.12 -10.88
C ILE A 63 -8.35 -4.13 -9.80
N CYS A 64 -7.59 -3.98 -8.73
CA CYS A 64 -7.94 -3.12 -7.58
C CYS A 64 -7.87 -1.61 -7.91
N ARG A 65 -7.49 -1.24 -9.13
CA ARG A 65 -7.40 0.16 -9.58
C ARG A 65 -8.55 0.51 -10.52
N LEU A 66 -9.34 -0.48 -10.94
CA LEU A 66 -10.51 -0.27 -11.76
C LEU A 66 -11.61 0.40 -10.92
N GLU A 67 -12.42 1.25 -11.55
CA GLU A 67 -13.61 1.78 -10.90
C GLU A 67 -14.66 0.68 -10.78
N PRO A 68 -15.51 0.67 -9.74
CA PRO A 68 -16.55 -0.34 -9.64
C PRO A 68 -17.60 -0.17 -10.75
N GLU A 69 -18.14 -1.29 -11.23
CA GLU A 69 -19.22 -1.30 -12.21
C GLU A 69 -20.40 -2.15 -11.71
N GLU A 70 -21.56 -1.52 -11.57
CA GLU A 70 -22.82 -2.21 -11.20
C GLU A 70 -23.36 -3.06 -12.36
N GLY A 71 -23.13 -2.61 -13.59
CA GLY A 71 -23.67 -3.24 -14.80
C GLY A 71 -25.15 -2.89 -15.05
N PRO A 72 -25.69 -3.26 -16.22
CA PRO A 72 -27.05 -2.89 -16.65
C PRO A 72 -28.16 -3.77 -16.06
N CYS A 73 -27.84 -4.94 -15.49
CA CYS A 73 -28.83 -5.81 -14.86
C CYS A 73 -29.32 -5.23 -13.52
N ARG A 74 -30.48 -5.70 -13.05
CA ARG A 74 -31.20 -5.09 -11.90
C ARG A 74 -31.29 -5.98 -10.66
N ALA A 75 -30.43 -6.99 -10.55
CA ALA A 75 -30.28 -7.71 -9.28
C ALA A 75 -29.66 -6.79 -8.23
N MET A 76 -29.88 -7.07 -6.94
CA MET A 76 -29.30 -6.30 -5.83
C MET A 76 -28.29 -7.16 -5.08
N LEU A 77 -27.23 -7.59 -5.79
CA LEU A 77 -26.23 -8.48 -5.21
C LEU A 77 -25.18 -7.67 -4.44
N LYS A 78 -25.12 -7.84 -3.12
CA LYS A 78 -24.08 -7.20 -2.31
C LYS A 78 -22.76 -7.92 -2.54
N THR A 79 -21.81 -7.20 -3.13
CA THR A 79 -20.43 -7.64 -3.36
C THR A 79 -19.48 -6.59 -2.79
N TYR A 80 -18.17 -6.81 -2.90
CA TYR A 80 -17.15 -5.88 -2.46
C TYR A 80 -16.28 -5.43 -3.63
N PHE A 81 -15.78 -4.21 -3.60
CA PHE A 81 -14.76 -3.72 -4.53
C PHE A 81 -13.67 -2.99 -3.74
N TYR A 82 -12.47 -2.92 -4.29
CA TYR A 82 -11.42 -2.09 -3.71
C TYR A 82 -11.56 -0.66 -4.20
N ASN A 83 -11.92 0.25 -3.31
CA ASN A 83 -11.88 1.68 -3.56
C ASN A 83 -10.44 2.15 -3.42
N PHE A 84 -9.74 2.31 -4.54
CA PHE A 84 -8.35 2.75 -4.56
C PHE A 84 -8.16 4.17 -3.99
N THR A 85 -9.17 5.04 -4.12
CA THR A 85 -9.11 6.42 -3.64
C THR A 85 -9.16 6.46 -2.11
N ALA A 86 -10.08 5.69 -1.52
CA ALA A 86 -10.18 5.50 -0.07
C ALA A 86 -9.12 4.52 0.48
N MET A 87 -8.49 3.73 -0.40
CA MET A 87 -7.62 2.60 -0.06
C MET A 87 -8.29 1.52 0.79
N GLU A 88 -9.57 1.25 0.54
CA GLU A 88 -10.40 0.37 1.36
C GLU A 88 -11.33 -0.52 0.53
N CYS A 89 -11.65 -1.71 1.04
CA CYS A 89 -12.70 -2.56 0.48
C CYS A 89 -14.09 -2.06 0.91
N GLN A 90 -14.90 -1.67 -0.05
CA GLN A 90 -16.26 -1.13 0.13
C GLN A 90 -17.31 -2.02 -0.54
N ILE A 91 -18.57 -1.87 -0.16
CA ILE A 91 -19.69 -2.66 -0.70
C ILE A 91 -20.12 -2.05 -2.05
N LEU A 92 -20.36 -2.93 -3.03
CA LEU A 92 -20.98 -2.62 -4.32
C LEU A 92 -22.33 -3.35 -4.44
N THR A 93 -23.36 -2.65 -4.88
CA THR A 93 -24.64 -3.27 -5.30
C THR A 93 -24.52 -3.69 -6.76
N TYR A 94 -24.13 -4.94 -6.99
CA TYR A 94 -23.93 -5.47 -8.34
C TYR A 94 -25.25 -5.92 -8.97
N GLY A 95 -25.50 -5.42 -10.19
CA GLY A 95 -26.69 -5.67 -11.00
C GLY A 95 -26.87 -7.11 -11.45
N GLY A 96 -25.81 -7.93 -11.40
CA GLY A 96 -25.85 -9.36 -11.73
C GLY A 96 -25.31 -9.74 -13.11
N CYS A 97 -24.94 -8.78 -13.96
CA CYS A 97 -24.27 -9.05 -15.24
C CYS A 97 -23.27 -7.94 -15.64
N TYR A 98 -22.32 -8.29 -16.51
CA TYR A 98 -21.20 -7.44 -16.94
C TYR A 98 -20.33 -6.94 -15.76
N GLY A 99 -19.82 -5.71 -15.87
CA GLY A 99 -18.88 -5.14 -14.92
C GLY A 99 -17.45 -5.63 -15.14
N ASN A 100 -16.57 -5.25 -14.20
CA ASN A 100 -15.16 -5.60 -14.24
C ASN A 100 -14.73 -6.49 -13.06
N GLU A 101 -13.45 -6.87 -13.06
CA GLU A 101 -12.87 -7.81 -12.09
C GLU A 101 -12.67 -7.22 -10.69
N ASN A 102 -12.85 -5.91 -10.47
CA ASN A 102 -12.79 -5.30 -9.14
C ASN A 102 -14.07 -5.58 -8.35
N ARG A 103 -14.39 -6.87 -8.22
CA ARG A 103 -15.61 -7.37 -7.62
C ARG A 103 -15.31 -8.69 -6.92
N PHE A 104 -15.47 -8.68 -5.60
CA PHE A 104 -15.15 -9.75 -4.68
C PHE A 104 -16.43 -10.19 -3.95
N VAL A 105 -16.53 -11.48 -3.66
CA VAL A 105 -17.72 -12.06 -3.03
C VAL A 105 -17.86 -11.58 -1.57
N ASP A 106 -16.73 -11.36 -0.91
CA ASP A 106 -16.69 -10.97 0.50
C ASP A 106 -15.55 -9.98 0.78
N ARG A 107 -15.60 -9.35 1.95
CA ARG A 107 -14.61 -8.35 2.35
C ARG A 107 -13.20 -8.93 2.44
N ASN A 108 -13.05 -10.16 2.93
CA ASN A 108 -11.75 -10.77 3.18
C ASN A 108 -11.05 -11.15 1.87
N SER A 109 -11.79 -11.67 0.89
CA SER A 109 -11.23 -11.92 -0.45
C SER A 109 -10.75 -10.62 -1.12
N CYS A 110 -11.49 -9.52 -0.98
CA CYS A 110 -11.03 -8.20 -1.43
C CYS A 110 -9.74 -7.76 -0.72
N LEU A 111 -9.69 -7.83 0.61
CA LEU A 111 -8.52 -7.39 1.38
C LEU A 111 -7.28 -8.21 1.03
N ASN A 112 -7.40 -9.54 1.01
CA ASN A 112 -6.28 -10.43 0.72
C ASN A 112 -5.70 -10.21 -0.68
N TYR A 113 -6.56 -9.87 -1.65
CA TYR A 113 -6.17 -9.65 -3.03
C TYR A 113 -5.60 -8.23 -3.23
N CYS A 114 -6.26 -7.20 -2.70
CA CYS A 114 -5.96 -5.81 -3.02
C CYS A 114 -5.08 -5.08 -2.02
N GLU A 115 -5.09 -5.46 -0.74
CA GLU A 115 -4.19 -4.83 0.21
C GLU A 115 -2.77 -5.36 0.02
N PRO A 116 -1.75 -4.47 -0.04
CA PRO A 116 -0.38 -4.91 -0.08
C PRO A 116 -0.06 -5.64 1.23
N GLN A 117 0.27 -6.92 1.09
CA GLN A 117 0.70 -7.76 2.19
C GLN A 117 1.86 -7.06 2.91
N LYS A 118 1.68 -6.78 4.20
CA LYS A 118 2.70 -6.17 5.06
C LYS A 118 3.84 -7.17 5.18
N LYS A 119 4.88 -7.02 4.35
CA LYS A 119 6.07 -7.86 4.43
C LYS A 119 6.73 -7.58 5.77
N THR A 120 6.80 -8.60 6.62
CA THR A 120 7.60 -8.55 7.83
C THR A 120 9.03 -8.17 7.43
N PRO A 121 9.64 -7.13 8.01
CA PRO A 121 11.02 -6.75 7.69
C PRO A 121 11.96 -7.95 7.85
N SER A 122 12.94 -8.10 6.96
CA SER A 122 13.87 -9.25 6.98
C SER A 122 14.61 -9.40 8.32
N ILE A 123 14.90 -8.27 8.97
CA ILE A 123 15.48 -8.20 10.32
C ILE A 123 14.65 -8.96 11.38
N CYS A 124 13.35 -9.17 11.15
CA CYS A 124 12.46 -9.84 12.08
C CYS A 124 12.25 -11.33 11.77
N ILE A 125 12.78 -11.82 10.65
CA ILE A 125 12.55 -13.20 10.17
C ILE A 125 13.62 -14.16 10.70
N GLY A 126 14.79 -13.63 11.07
CA GLY A 126 15.88 -14.44 11.62
C GLY A 126 15.45 -15.23 12.86
N PRO A 127 16.02 -16.44 13.09
CA PRO A 127 15.74 -17.21 14.30
C PRO A 127 16.26 -16.49 15.55
N MET A 128 15.82 -16.92 16.73
CA MET A 128 16.50 -16.54 17.97
C MET A 128 17.91 -17.12 17.94
N ASP A 129 18.90 -16.27 18.14
CA ASP A 129 20.31 -16.64 18.08
C ASP A 129 21.05 -16.09 19.29
N GLN A 130 21.45 -17.00 20.17
CA GLN A 130 22.14 -16.67 21.42
C GLN A 130 23.53 -16.10 21.17
N GLY A 131 24.14 -16.35 20.01
CA GLY A 131 25.55 -16.06 19.75
C GLY A 131 26.50 -17.08 20.39
N SER A 132 27.81 -16.77 20.38
CA SER A 132 28.87 -17.72 20.73
C SER A 132 29.80 -17.24 21.85
N CYS A 133 29.45 -16.15 22.54
CA CYS A 133 30.23 -15.59 23.65
C CYS A 133 29.72 -16.12 25.01
N SER A 134 30.05 -15.45 26.12
CA SER A 134 29.70 -15.91 27.49
C SER A 134 29.05 -14.83 28.37
N ALA A 135 28.63 -13.70 27.81
CA ALA A 135 27.87 -12.71 28.57
C ALA A 135 26.41 -13.18 28.80
N SER A 136 25.72 -12.56 29.74
CA SER A 136 24.28 -12.78 29.97
C SER A 136 23.55 -11.44 29.81
N ILE A 137 23.10 -11.14 28.58
CA ILE A 137 22.49 -9.86 28.23
C ILE A 137 21.03 -10.09 27.84
N SER A 138 20.08 -9.53 28.57
CA SER A 138 18.66 -9.58 28.19
C SER A 138 18.44 -8.79 26.89
N ARG A 139 17.83 -9.45 25.90
CA ARG A 139 17.47 -8.93 24.57
C ARG A 139 16.10 -9.44 24.17
N TYR A 140 15.56 -8.89 23.09
CA TYR A 140 14.28 -9.31 22.52
C TYR A 140 14.45 -9.72 21.07
N TYR A 141 13.75 -10.76 20.63
CA TYR A 141 13.63 -11.15 19.23
C TYR A 141 12.15 -11.25 18.86
N TYR A 142 11.83 -11.07 17.58
CA TYR A 142 10.48 -11.29 17.07
C TYR A 142 10.28 -12.76 16.72
N ASN A 143 9.29 -13.40 17.33
CA ASN A 143 8.89 -14.76 17.02
C ASN A 143 7.73 -14.74 16.01
N PRO A 144 7.93 -15.19 14.76
CA PRO A 144 6.90 -15.14 13.73
C PRO A 144 5.78 -16.17 13.92
N VAL A 145 6.02 -17.25 14.68
CA VAL A 145 5.03 -18.30 14.96
C VAL A 145 3.92 -17.75 15.84
N ILE A 146 4.28 -17.08 16.94
CA ILE A 146 3.34 -16.47 17.88
C ILE A 146 3.12 -14.97 17.64
N LYS A 147 3.75 -14.41 16.59
CA LYS A 147 3.68 -13.00 16.18
C LYS A 147 3.94 -12.02 17.33
N SER A 148 4.99 -12.27 18.12
CA SER A 148 5.26 -11.51 19.33
C SER A 148 6.75 -11.33 19.59
N CYS A 149 7.10 -10.23 20.28
CA CYS A 149 8.46 -9.98 20.74
C CYS A 149 8.71 -10.68 22.08
N VAL A 150 9.65 -11.62 22.07
CA VAL A 150 9.99 -12.51 23.18
C VAL A 150 11.40 -12.18 23.68
N GLU A 151 11.58 -12.22 25.00
CA GLU A 151 12.86 -12.00 25.65
C GLU A 151 13.77 -13.24 25.53
N PHE A 152 15.06 -13.04 25.35
CA PHE A 152 16.08 -14.10 25.34
C PHE A 152 17.42 -13.58 25.86
N THR A 153 18.29 -14.50 26.29
CA THR A 153 19.65 -14.17 26.76
C THR A 153 20.61 -14.14 25.57
N TYR A 154 21.20 -13.00 25.26
CA TYR A 154 22.25 -12.88 24.25
C TYR A 154 23.64 -12.96 24.89
N THR A 155 24.54 -13.71 24.25
CA THR A 155 25.88 -13.98 24.78
C THR A 155 26.90 -12.87 24.56
N GLY A 156 26.55 -11.82 23.81
CA GLY A 156 27.37 -10.61 23.64
C GLY A 156 28.14 -10.51 22.32
N CYS A 157 28.20 -11.57 21.51
CA CYS A 157 28.78 -11.53 20.17
C CYS A 157 28.13 -12.53 19.21
N GLY A 158 28.33 -12.34 17.89
CA GLY A 158 27.67 -13.14 16.86
C GLY A 158 26.18 -12.82 16.76
N GLY A 159 25.35 -13.80 16.44
CA GLY A 159 23.92 -13.60 16.31
C GLY A 159 23.48 -13.12 14.93
N ASN A 160 22.20 -12.74 14.85
CA ASN A 160 21.62 -12.11 13.66
C ASN A 160 20.87 -10.81 14.04
N ALA A 161 20.32 -10.15 13.03
CA ALA A 161 19.70 -8.84 13.19
C ALA A 161 18.36 -8.86 13.98
N ASN A 162 17.73 -10.02 14.18
CA ASN A 162 16.53 -10.19 15.00
C ASN A 162 16.88 -10.14 16.51
N ASN A 163 17.52 -9.06 16.94
CA ASN A 163 18.07 -8.87 18.27
C ASN A 163 17.93 -7.39 18.66
N PHE A 164 17.02 -7.12 19.59
CA PHE A 164 16.64 -5.77 20.00
C PHE A 164 16.94 -5.57 21.49
N SER A 165 17.39 -4.37 21.87
CA SER A 165 17.68 -4.04 23.26
C SER A 165 16.43 -3.87 24.12
N THR A 166 15.28 -3.52 23.51
CA THR A 166 14.01 -3.32 24.23
C THR A 166 12.85 -4.00 23.53
N LYS A 167 11.83 -4.37 24.30
CA LYS A 167 10.57 -4.90 23.76
C LYS A 167 9.89 -3.88 22.85
N GLN A 168 9.96 -2.59 23.20
CA GLN A 168 9.40 -1.49 22.43
C GLN A 168 10.08 -1.36 21.06
N SER A 169 11.42 -1.40 21.00
CA SER A 169 12.14 -1.34 19.72
C SER A 169 11.77 -2.53 18.83
N CYS A 170 11.73 -3.75 19.39
CA CYS A 170 11.28 -4.93 18.66
C CYS A 170 9.87 -4.76 18.09
N LYS A 171 8.90 -4.35 18.93
CA LYS A 171 7.51 -4.12 18.51
C LYS A 171 7.42 -3.04 17.42
N SER A 172 8.14 -1.95 17.59
CA SER A 172 8.12 -0.81 16.66
C SER A 172 8.73 -1.12 15.30
N ILE A 173 9.56 -2.15 15.19
CA ILE A 173 10.20 -2.55 13.93
C ILE A 173 9.44 -3.74 13.33
N CYS A 174 9.13 -4.76 14.13
CA CYS A 174 8.63 -6.05 13.65
C CYS A 174 7.11 -6.23 13.71
N MET A 175 6.43 -5.43 14.53
CA MET A 175 4.96 -5.48 14.67
C MET A 175 4.30 -4.23 14.10
N LYS A 176 5.08 -3.29 13.53
CA LYS A 176 4.55 -2.02 13.03
C LYS A 176 3.82 -2.25 11.71
N GLY A 177 2.52 -1.95 11.74
CA GLY A 177 1.66 -2.22 10.62
C GLY A 177 1.40 -3.71 10.43
N MET A 178 1.28 -4.51 11.49
CA MET A 178 0.39 -5.70 11.45
C MET A 178 -1.07 -5.26 11.45
#